data_AF-A0A8T3NPV1-F1
#
_entry.id   AF-A0A8T3NPV1-F1
#
_cell.length_a   1.000
_cell.length_b   1.000
_cell.length_c   1.000
_cell.angle_alpha   90.00
_cell.angle_beta   90.00
_cell.angle_gamma   90.00
#
_symmetry.space_group_name_H-M   'P 1'
#
loop_
_entity.id
_entity.type
_entity.pdbx_description
1 polymer ?
#
loop_
_entity_poly.entity_id
_entity_poly.type
_entity_poly.pdbx_seq_one_letter_code
_entity_poly.pdbx_strand_id
1 'polypeptide(L)'
;MQVVLAPGASGDATTLQPFVAGLLARGIDARAIDIPKRRAEAAVDSYLERSGQGIDTVIGGQSYGGRVASLAAARPDTDLGGLILLSYPLQAPGKRDQPPRTEHWAHIRCPVLFLSGRSDPLAPIGSLERAIADRLPGATLHTWPRMGHWLGAVADEVIERMADFVAGLGHR
;
A
#
# COMPACT_ATOMS: atom_id res chain seq x y z
N MET A 1 -10.11 -0.65 14.20
CA MET A 1 -9.62 -1.02 12.86
C MET A 1 -8.33 -1.81 12.98
N GLN A 2 -8.16 -2.82 12.13
CA GLN A 2 -6.91 -3.58 11.98
C GLN A 2 -6.16 -3.16 10.71
N VAL A 3 -4.83 -3.21 10.73
CA VAL A 3 -3.96 -2.96 9.57
C VAL A 3 -3.24 -4.25 9.18
N VAL A 4 -3.42 -4.69 7.93
CA VAL A 4 -2.74 -5.88 7.41
C VAL A 4 -1.89 -5.53 6.21
N LEU A 5 -0.58 -5.80 6.29
CA LEU A 5 0.39 -5.44 5.25
C LEU A 5 1.04 -6.68 4.63
N ALA A 6 1.25 -6.67 3.31
CA ALA A 6 2.08 -7.65 2.62
C ALA A 6 3.45 -7.10 2.18
N PRO A 7 4.51 -7.90 2.22
CA PRO A 7 5.86 -7.50 1.86
C PRO A 7 6.09 -7.42 0.34
N GLY A 8 7.23 -6.83 -0.03
CA GLY A 8 7.73 -6.79 -1.41
C GLY A 8 8.07 -8.16 -1.99
N ALA A 9 8.49 -8.19 -3.26
CA ALA A 9 8.71 -9.44 -3.99
C ALA A 9 9.86 -10.29 -3.42
N SER A 10 10.90 -9.66 -2.89
CA SER A 10 12.10 -10.31 -2.34
C SER A 10 12.08 -10.50 -0.83
N GLY A 11 11.02 -10.06 -0.15
CA GLY A 11 10.90 -10.11 1.30
C GLY A 11 9.75 -10.98 1.79
N ASP A 12 9.72 -11.22 3.09
CA ASP A 12 8.63 -11.85 3.83
C ASP A 12 8.04 -10.85 4.85
N ALA A 13 7.05 -11.29 5.62
CA ALA A 13 6.37 -10.48 6.62
C ALA A 13 7.34 -9.79 7.60
N THR A 14 8.51 -10.38 7.90
CA THR A 14 9.49 -9.81 8.84
C THR A 14 10.11 -8.51 8.33
N THR A 15 10.16 -8.31 7.00
CA THR A 15 10.67 -7.06 6.40
C THR A 15 9.83 -5.83 6.76
N LEU A 16 8.57 -6.05 7.16
CA LEU A 16 7.65 -4.99 7.58
C LEU A 16 7.58 -4.80 9.09
N GLN A 17 8.33 -5.60 9.87
CA GLN A 17 8.30 -5.57 11.32
C GLN A 17 8.54 -4.17 11.92
N PRO A 18 9.44 -3.32 11.39
CA PRO A 18 9.59 -1.95 11.93
C PRO A 18 8.29 -1.14 11.86
N PHE A 19 7.56 -1.21 10.74
CA PHE A 19 6.29 -0.51 10.56
C PHE A 19 5.18 -1.10 11.43
N VAL A 20 5.09 -2.43 11.47
CA VAL A 20 4.11 -3.15 12.31
C VAL A 20 4.30 -2.82 13.79
N ALA A 21 5.54 -2.95 14.30
CA ALA A 21 5.86 -2.63 15.68
C ALA A 21 5.56 -1.16 16.03
N GLY A 22 5.83 -0.24 15.10
CA GLY A 22 5.54 1.17 15.27
C GLY A 22 4.05 1.51 15.37
N LEU A 23 3.19 0.80 14.62
CA LEU A 23 1.74 0.92 14.72
C LEU A 23 1.20 0.32 16.01
N LEU A 24 1.69 -0.87 16.39
CA LEU A 24 1.33 -1.53 17.64
C LEU A 24 1.68 -0.67 18.86
N ALA A 25 2.87 -0.04 18.85
CA ALA A 25 3.29 0.90 19.89
C ALA A 25 2.39 2.15 20.01
N ARG A 26 1.60 2.44 18.96
CA ARG A 26 0.60 3.53 18.93
C ARG A 26 -0.83 3.03 19.20
N GLY A 27 -1.00 1.78 19.63
CA GLY A 27 -2.30 1.19 19.93
C GLY A 27 -3.13 0.80 18.70
N ILE A 28 -2.52 0.74 17.51
CA ILE A 28 -3.18 0.30 16.29
C ILE A 28 -2.91 -1.20 16.12
N ASP A 29 -3.97 -2.00 16.04
CA ASP A 29 -3.86 -3.42 15.71
C ASP A 29 -3.28 -3.58 14.31
N ALA A 30 -2.09 -4.18 14.21
CA ALA A 30 -1.36 -4.29 12.96
C ALA A 30 -0.59 -5.61 12.88
N ARG A 31 -0.57 -6.19 11.68
CA ARG A 31 0.24 -7.39 11.37
C ARG A 31 0.71 -7.41 9.93
N ALA A 32 1.77 -8.15 9.67
CA ALA A 32 2.22 -8.46 8.32
C ALA A 32 1.87 -9.92 7.95
N ILE A 33 1.57 -10.16 6.69
CA ILE A 33 1.25 -11.49 6.16
C ILE A 33 2.13 -11.85 4.97
N ASP A 34 2.54 -13.11 4.91
CA ASP A 34 3.15 -13.65 3.71
C ASP A 34 2.11 -13.98 2.66
N ILE A 35 2.47 -13.68 1.41
CA ILE A 35 1.69 -14.00 0.22
C ILE A 35 2.53 -14.73 -0.82
N PRO A 36 1.93 -15.62 -1.63
CA PRO A 36 2.65 -16.35 -2.67
C PRO A 36 3.31 -15.39 -3.66
N LYS A 37 4.60 -15.60 -3.95
CA LYS A 37 5.37 -14.79 -4.91
C LYS A 37 5.10 -15.26 -6.34
N ARG A 38 4.03 -14.72 -6.93
CA ARG A 38 3.59 -14.99 -8.32
C ARG A 38 3.13 -13.71 -9.00
N ARG A 39 2.51 -13.78 -10.18
CA ARG A 39 1.83 -12.60 -10.76
C ARG A 39 0.86 -12.02 -9.72
N ALA A 40 0.82 -10.70 -9.60
CA ALA A 40 0.10 -10.05 -8.51
C ALA A 40 -1.39 -10.40 -8.52
N GLU A 41 -1.98 -10.47 -9.72
CA GLU A 41 -3.36 -10.87 -9.97
C GLU A 41 -3.66 -12.27 -9.42
N ALA A 42 -2.71 -13.20 -9.54
CA ALA A 42 -2.86 -14.57 -9.03
C ALA A 42 -2.65 -14.68 -7.51
N ALA A 43 -2.13 -13.64 -6.85
CA ALA A 43 -1.94 -13.62 -5.39
C ALA A 43 -3.11 -12.96 -4.64
N VAL A 44 -4.06 -12.34 -5.34
CA VAL A 44 -5.18 -11.58 -4.74
C VAL A 44 -6.04 -12.45 -3.82
N ASP A 45 -6.47 -13.63 -4.26
CA ASP A 45 -7.36 -14.48 -3.45
C ASP A 45 -6.67 -14.92 -2.16
N SER A 46 -5.40 -15.34 -2.24
CA SER A 46 -4.60 -15.68 -1.06
C SER A 46 -4.32 -14.48 -0.14
N TYR A 47 -4.22 -13.28 -0.72
CA TYR A 47 -4.07 -12.05 0.07
C TYR A 47 -5.35 -11.79 0.87
N LEU A 48 -6.52 -11.81 0.22
CA LEU A 48 -7.82 -11.55 0.83
C LEU A 48 -8.18 -12.57 1.92
N GLU A 49 -7.93 -13.86 1.66
CA GLU A 49 -8.13 -14.94 2.65
C GLU A 49 -7.34 -14.68 3.94
N ARG A 50 -6.11 -14.15 3.81
CA ARG A 50 -5.20 -13.92 4.93
C ARG A 50 -5.37 -12.56 5.58
N SER A 51 -5.80 -11.55 4.83
CA SER A 51 -5.98 -10.19 5.35
C SER A 51 -7.30 -10.03 6.09
N GLY A 52 -8.31 -10.82 5.74
CA GLY A 52 -9.68 -10.51 6.12
C GLY A 52 -10.24 -9.35 5.32
N GLN A 53 -11.49 -8.98 5.63
CA GLN A 53 -12.26 -7.94 4.96
C GLN A 53 -13.17 -7.24 5.98
N GLY A 54 -13.87 -6.20 5.54
CA GLY A 54 -14.81 -5.41 6.34
C GLY A 54 -14.33 -3.97 6.52
N ILE A 55 -15.27 -3.09 6.85
CA ILE A 55 -15.03 -1.65 7.04
C ILE A 55 -14.00 -1.35 8.15
N ASP A 56 -13.78 -2.28 9.08
CA ASP A 56 -12.75 -2.18 10.11
C ASP A 56 -11.36 -2.67 9.66
N THR A 57 -11.21 -3.12 8.41
CA THR A 57 -9.96 -3.68 7.89
C THR A 57 -9.29 -2.71 6.92
N VAL A 58 -8.09 -2.28 7.26
CA VAL A 58 -7.17 -1.55 6.39
C VAL A 58 -6.17 -2.55 5.83
N ILE A 59 -6.10 -2.66 4.50
CA ILE A 59 -5.13 -3.52 3.83
C ILE A 59 -4.00 -2.69 3.23
N GLY A 60 -2.88 -3.32 2.92
CA GLY A 60 -1.78 -2.61 2.29
C GLY A 60 -0.57 -3.47 2.00
N GLY A 61 0.51 -2.81 1.62
CA GLY A 61 1.78 -3.50 1.47
C GLY A 61 2.87 -2.66 0.83
N GLN A 62 4.06 -3.24 0.84
CA GLN A 62 5.24 -2.65 0.22
C GLN A 62 5.39 -3.19 -1.21
N SER A 63 5.55 -2.29 -2.17
CA SER A 63 5.86 -2.62 -3.56
C SER A 63 4.92 -3.68 -4.17
N TYR A 64 5.42 -4.89 -4.41
CA TYR A 64 4.63 -6.04 -4.85
C TYR A 64 3.41 -6.31 -3.96
N GLY A 65 3.58 -6.31 -2.63
CA GLY A 65 2.47 -6.46 -1.68
C GLY A 65 1.45 -5.33 -1.84
N GLY A 66 1.90 -4.10 -2.05
CA GLY A 66 1.03 -2.95 -2.35
C GLY A 66 0.28 -3.11 -3.69
N ARG A 67 0.92 -3.68 -4.72
CA ARG A 67 0.25 -4.03 -5.99
C ARG A 67 -0.86 -5.05 -5.76
N VAL A 68 -0.59 -6.13 -5.03
CA VAL A 68 -1.59 -7.16 -4.70
C VAL A 68 -2.74 -6.58 -3.88
N ALA A 69 -2.43 -5.81 -2.83
CA ALA A 69 -3.44 -5.14 -1.99
C ALA A 69 -4.30 -4.15 -2.80
N SER A 70 -3.72 -3.40 -3.73
CA SER A 70 -4.48 -2.48 -4.57
C SER A 70 -5.44 -3.20 -5.54
N LEU A 71 -5.06 -4.37 -6.04
CA LEU A 71 -5.93 -5.22 -6.86
C LEU A 71 -7.06 -5.82 -6.02
N ALA A 72 -6.74 -6.25 -4.80
CA ALA A 72 -7.73 -6.71 -3.84
C ALA A 72 -8.76 -5.60 -3.54
N ALA A 73 -8.32 -4.38 -3.25
CA ALA A 73 -9.21 -3.25 -2.96
C ALA A 73 -10.10 -2.81 -4.13
N ALA A 74 -9.75 -3.19 -5.36
CA ALA A 74 -10.53 -2.90 -6.57
C ALA A 74 -11.62 -3.95 -6.86
N ARG A 75 -11.65 -5.06 -6.11
CA ARG A 75 -12.66 -6.12 -6.29
C ARG A 75 -14.06 -5.60 -5.91
N PRO A 76 -15.11 -5.95 -6.68
CA PRO A 76 -16.46 -5.49 -6.42
C PRO A 76 -17.06 -6.04 -5.12
N ASP A 77 -16.60 -7.21 -4.67
CA ASP A 77 -17.05 -7.92 -3.48
C ASP A 77 -16.22 -7.62 -2.22
N THR A 78 -15.36 -6.60 -2.27
CA THR A 78 -14.58 -6.15 -1.11
C THR A 78 -15.17 -4.89 -0.49
N ASP A 79 -15.25 -4.89 0.83
CA ASP A 79 -15.58 -3.71 1.64
C ASP A 79 -14.45 -3.52 2.65
N LEU A 80 -13.73 -2.42 2.56
CA LEU A 80 -12.46 -2.19 3.27
C LEU A 80 -12.47 -0.79 3.86
N GLY A 81 -11.94 -0.64 5.07
CA GLY A 81 -11.80 0.67 5.73
C GLY A 81 -10.79 1.59 5.04
N GLY A 82 -9.76 1.02 4.42
CA GLY A 82 -8.75 1.79 3.70
C GLY A 82 -7.66 0.95 3.05
N LEU A 83 -6.80 1.62 2.29
CA LEU A 83 -5.67 1.03 1.57
C LEU A 83 -4.38 1.82 1.82
N ILE A 84 -3.33 1.17 2.31
CA ILE A 84 -2.00 1.78 2.51
C ILE A 84 -0.98 1.20 1.52
N LEU A 85 -0.36 2.08 0.72
CA LEU A 85 0.57 1.72 -0.34
C LEU A 85 1.98 2.29 -0.05
N LEU A 86 2.86 1.43 0.43
CA LEU A 86 4.27 1.73 0.67
C LEU A 86 5.07 1.50 -0.62
N SER A 87 5.61 2.57 -1.21
CA SER A 87 6.40 2.52 -2.44
C SER A 87 5.73 1.73 -3.57
N TYR A 88 4.52 2.14 -3.96
CA TYR A 88 3.76 1.48 -5.03
C TYR A 88 4.58 1.40 -6.34
N PRO A 89 4.71 0.23 -6.98
CA PRO A 89 5.48 0.12 -8.21
C PRO A 89 4.60 0.54 -9.39
N LEU A 90 4.60 1.84 -9.72
CA LEU A 90 3.85 2.38 -10.85
C LEU A 90 4.28 1.67 -12.16
N GLN A 91 5.58 1.42 -12.28
CA GLN A 91 6.17 0.60 -13.34
C GLN A 91 6.78 -0.69 -12.81
N ALA A 92 6.74 -1.74 -13.63
CA ALA A 92 7.43 -2.98 -13.27
C ALA A 92 8.96 -2.79 -13.39
N PRO A 93 9.75 -3.44 -12.52
CA PRO A 93 11.21 -3.41 -12.63
C PRO A 93 11.70 -3.80 -14.03
N GLY A 94 12.49 -2.93 -14.66
CA GLY A 94 13.04 -3.15 -16.00
C GLY A 94 12.05 -3.06 -17.16
N LYS A 95 10.81 -2.59 -16.94
CA LYS A 95 9.76 -2.49 -17.97
C LYS A 95 9.20 -1.07 -18.07
N ARG A 96 10.04 -0.13 -18.54
CA ARG A 96 9.65 1.29 -18.65
C ARG A 96 8.60 1.58 -19.72
N ASP A 97 8.50 0.71 -20.73
CA ASP A 97 7.58 0.87 -21.87
C ASP A 97 6.18 0.27 -21.63
N GLN A 98 5.94 -0.33 -20.46
CA GLN A 98 4.62 -0.85 -20.13
C GLN A 98 3.70 0.25 -19.60
N PRO A 99 2.37 0.10 -19.77
CA PRO A 99 1.41 0.99 -19.13
C PRO A 99 1.60 1.01 -17.60
N PRO A 100 1.36 2.16 -16.95
CA PRO A 100 1.33 2.24 -15.50
C PRO A 100 0.36 1.22 -14.90
N ARG A 101 0.73 0.65 -13.75
CA ARG A 101 -0.07 -0.35 -13.02
C ARG A 101 -1.27 0.28 -12.30
N THR A 102 -2.08 1.08 -12.98
CA THR A 102 -3.12 1.93 -12.35
C THR A 102 -4.53 1.73 -12.91
N GLU A 103 -4.71 0.88 -13.91
CA GLU A 103 -6.01 0.71 -14.58
C GLU A 103 -7.14 0.36 -13.59
N HIS A 104 -6.86 -0.55 -12.66
CA HIS A 104 -7.81 -1.02 -11.66
C HIS A 104 -8.15 0.02 -10.58
N TRP A 105 -7.38 1.10 -10.46
CA TRP A 105 -7.57 2.11 -9.42
C TRP A 105 -8.96 2.77 -9.45
N ALA A 106 -9.56 2.92 -10.62
CA ALA A 106 -10.90 3.48 -10.76
C ALA A 106 -12.01 2.66 -10.05
N HIS A 107 -11.72 1.42 -9.64
CA HIS A 107 -12.66 0.55 -8.94
C HIS A 107 -12.40 0.49 -7.43
N ILE A 108 -11.37 1.15 -6.93
CA ILE A 108 -11.07 1.21 -5.49
C ILE A 108 -12.06 2.19 -4.84
N ARG A 109 -12.84 1.70 -3.88
CA ARG A 109 -13.91 2.46 -3.21
C ARG A 109 -13.53 2.96 -1.82
N CYS A 110 -12.46 2.44 -1.24
CA CYS A 110 -11.99 2.84 0.08
C CYS A 110 -10.98 4.00 0.00
N PRO A 111 -10.80 4.76 1.10
CA PRO A 111 -9.74 5.75 1.22
C PRO A 111 -8.36 5.14 0.95
N VAL A 112 -7.48 5.87 0.26
CA VAL A 112 -6.13 5.39 -0.13
C VAL A 112 -5.05 6.33 0.39
N LEU A 113 -4.01 5.75 0.97
CA LEU A 113 -2.78 6.42 1.38
C LEU A 113 -1.59 5.90 0.58
N PHE A 114 -0.89 6.80 -0.11
CA PHE A 114 0.39 6.54 -0.76
C PHE A 114 1.55 7.12 0.06
N LEU A 115 2.59 6.31 0.25
CA LEU A 115 3.82 6.67 0.95
C LEU A 115 4.98 6.36 0.01
N SER A 116 5.66 7.38 -0.52
CA SER A 116 6.61 7.21 -1.63
C SER A 116 7.89 8.02 -1.50
N GLY A 117 9.02 7.41 -1.88
CA GLY A 117 10.28 8.13 -1.98
C GLY A 117 10.36 8.92 -3.29
N ARG A 118 10.79 10.19 -3.25
CA ARG A 118 10.87 11.03 -4.46
C ARG A 118 11.94 10.55 -5.47
N SER A 119 12.85 9.68 -5.04
CA SER A 119 13.90 9.07 -5.86
C SER A 119 13.60 7.61 -6.21
N ASP A 120 12.36 7.13 -6.00
CA ASP A 120 11.95 5.78 -6.39
C ASP A 120 11.88 5.63 -7.93
N PRO A 121 12.73 4.79 -8.55
CA PRO A 121 12.72 4.60 -10.00
C PRO A 121 11.47 3.87 -10.51
N LEU A 122 10.73 3.17 -9.64
CA LEU A 122 9.51 2.45 -10.01
C LEU A 122 8.27 3.34 -9.94
N ALA A 123 8.35 4.50 -9.27
CA ALA A 123 7.29 5.49 -9.22
C ALA A 123 7.86 6.91 -9.30
N PRO A 124 8.31 7.35 -10.49
CA PRO A 124 8.71 8.73 -10.70
C PRO A 124 7.60 9.68 -10.24
N ILE A 125 7.92 10.60 -9.32
CA ILE A 125 6.89 11.26 -8.51
C ILE A 125 5.84 12.02 -9.34
N GLY A 126 6.26 12.74 -10.37
CA GLY A 126 5.32 13.45 -11.24
C GLY A 126 4.38 12.53 -12.02
N SER A 127 4.80 11.28 -12.32
CA SER A 127 3.91 10.29 -12.94
C SER A 127 2.94 9.69 -11.92
N LEU A 128 3.37 9.51 -10.67
CA LEU A 128 2.51 9.05 -9.58
C LEU A 128 1.44 10.10 -9.26
N GLU A 129 1.83 11.36 -9.11
CA GLU A 129 0.91 12.49 -8.86
C GLU A 129 -0.16 12.61 -9.96
N ARG A 130 0.24 12.54 -11.25
CA ARG A 130 -0.71 12.53 -12.36
C ARG A 130 -1.66 11.35 -12.30
N ALA A 131 -1.15 10.13 -12.10
CA ALA A 131 -2.00 8.94 -12.04
C ALA A 131 -3.00 8.98 -10.87
N ILE A 132 -2.59 9.54 -9.73
CA ILE A 132 -3.49 9.77 -8.58
C ILE A 132 -4.56 10.80 -8.95
N ALA A 133 -4.19 11.94 -9.51
CA ALA A 133 -5.15 12.97 -9.91
C ALA A 133 -6.19 12.43 -10.92
N ASP A 134 -5.74 11.62 -11.88
CA ASP A 134 -6.59 11.09 -12.95
C ASP A 134 -7.53 9.98 -12.49
N ARG A 135 -7.11 9.14 -11.52
CA ARG A 135 -7.80 7.86 -11.22
C ARG A 135 -8.20 7.66 -9.76
N LEU A 136 -7.59 8.40 -8.83
CA LEU A 136 -7.84 8.35 -7.39
C LEU A 136 -7.76 9.76 -6.76
N PRO A 137 -8.58 10.72 -7.19
CA PRO A 137 -8.47 12.11 -6.74
C PRO A 137 -8.66 12.30 -5.21
N GLY A 138 -9.27 11.33 -4.53
CA GLY A 138 -9.42 11.32 -3.06
C GLY A 138 -8.26 10.67 -2.30
N ALA A 139 -7.21 10.19 -2.97
CA ALA A 139 -6.08 9.57 -2.30
C ALA A 139 -5.13 10.61 -1.69
N THR A 140 -4.54 10.27 -0.55
CA THR A 140 -3.49 11.08 0.10
C THR A 140 -2.12 10.58 -0.34
N LEU A 141 -1.18 11.49 -0.60
CA LEU A 141 0.20 11.17 -0.98
C LEU A 141 1.18 11.90 -0.05
N HIS A 142 2.04 11.15 0.65
CA HIS A 142 3.20 11.69 1.35
C HIS A 142 4.50 11.25 0.67
N THR A 143 5.46 12.18 0.60
CA THR A 143 6.72 11.94 -0.08
C THR A 143 7.93 12.39 0.72
N TRP A 144 9.03 11.66 0.57
CA TRP A 144 10.30 11.97 1.22
C TRP A 144 11.40 12.26 0.18
N PRO A 145 12.06 13.44 0.25
CA PRO A 145 13.21 13.75 -0.59
C PRO A 145 14.35 12.76 -0.41
N ARG A 146 15.05 12.42 -1.49
CA ARG A 146 16.20 11.48 -1.53
C ARG A 146 15.90 10.04 -1.14
N MET A 147 14.67 9.72 -0.73
CA MET A 147 14.26 8.36 -0.47
C MET A 147 13.96 7.64 -1.78
N GLY A 148 14.50 6.43 -1.91
CA GLY A 148 14.21 5.52 -3.01
C GLY A 148 13.03 4.60 -2.69
N HIS A 149 13.10 3.37 -3.22
CA HIS A 149 12.02 2.40 -3.09
C HIS A 149 11.81 1.85 -1.67
N TRP A 150 12.83 1.90 -0.82
CA TRP A 150 12.74 1.52 0.60
C TRP A 150 12.66 2.76 1.48
N LEU A 151 11.72 2.78 2.43
CA LEU A 151 11.46 3.93 3.31
C LEU A 151 11.95 3.74 4.75
N GLY A 152 12.73 2.71 5.05
CA GLY A 152 13.12 2.40 6.43
C GLY A 152 13.97 3.48 7.11
N ALA A 153 14.69 4.33 6.36
CA ALA A 153 15.44 5.46 6.93
C ALA A 153 14.53 6.58 7.46
N VAL A 154 13.26 6.59 7.08
CA VAL A 154 12.21 7.53 7.53
C VAL A 154 11.05 6.77 8.17
N ALA A 155 11.33 5.61 8.78
CA ALA A 155 10.28 4.72 9.28
C ALA A 155 9.35 5.40 10.29
N ASP A 156 9.87 6.20 11.22
CA ASP A 156 9.07 6.87 12.24
C ASP A 156 8.04 7.83 11.62
N GLU A 157 8.44 8.63 10.63
CA GLU A 157 7.55 9.53 9.90
C GLU A 157 6.53 8.75 9.06
N VAL A 158 6.93 7.64 8.43
CA VAL A 158 6.03 6.75 7.70
C VAL A 158 4.96 6.16 8.64
N ILE A 159 5.36 5.70 9.83
CA ILE A 159 4.47 5.15 10.84
C ILE A 159 3.50 6.22 11.34
N GLU A 160 3.97 7.45 11.57
CA GLU A 160 3.11 8.59 11.93
C GLU A 160 2.02 8.80 10.87
N ARG A 161 2.38 8.87 9.58
CA ARG A 161 1.40 9.05 8.50
C ARG A 161 0.42 7.90 8.36
N MET A 162 0.86 6.67 8.61
CA MET A 162 -0.04 5.52 8.65
C MET A 162 -1.01 5.59 9.84
N ALA A 163 -0.53 6.02 11.01
CA ALA A 163 -1.36 6.18 12.21
C ALA A 163 -2.40 7.30 12.05
N ASP A 164 -1.99 8.47 11.55
CA ASP A 164 -2.88 9.60 11.25
C ASP A 164 -3.98 9.18 10.29
N PHE A 165 -3.62 8.44 9.23
CA PHE A 165 -4.57 7.94 8.26
C PHE A 165 -5.61 7.01 8.90
N VAL A 166 -5.17 6.00 9.66
CA VAL A 166 -6.06 5.05 10.34
C VAL A 166 -6.98 5.75 11.34
N ALA A 167 -6.47 6.69 12.13
CA ALA A 167 -7.28 7.49 13.06
C ALA A 167 -8.37 8.28 12.32
N GLY A 168 -8.04 8.87 11.16
CA GLY A 168 -8.98 9.60 10.32
C GLY A 168 -10.08 8.73 9.67
N LEU A 169 -9.91 7.40 9.60
CA LEU A 169 -10.93 6.51 9.08
C LEU A 169 -12.09 6.28 10.06
N GLY A 170 -11.81 6.25 11.37
CA GLY A 170 -12.79 5.92 12.42
C GLY A 170 -13.79 7.04 12.76
N HIS A 171 -13.68 8.20 12.09
CA HIS A 171 -14.59 9.34 12.26
C HIS A 171 -15.63 9.44 11.14
N ARG A 172 -15.80 8.40 10.33
CA ARG A 172 -16.74 8.34 9.20
C ARG A 172 -17.94 7.44 9.46
#